data_AF-A0A3M2AIA0-F1
#
_entry.id   AF-A0A3M2AIA0-F1
#
_cell.length_a   1.000
_cell.length_b   1.000
_cell.length_c   1.000
_cell.angle_alpha   90.00
_cell.angle_beta   90.00
_cell.angle_gamma   90.00
#
_symmetry.space_group_name_H-M   'P 1'
#
loop_
_entity.id
_entity.type
_entity.pdbx_description
1 polymer ?
#
loop_
_entity_poly.entity_id
_entity_poly.type
_entity_poly.pdbx_seq_one_letter_code
_entity_poly.pdbx_strand_id
1 'polypeptide(L)'
;MRDKHPLDKVFKDDREIRRLKEKLPYLFKIAEIEVSKGGKTGMEVGTLRENIIIAYFMTVFGEEYIDTNIPINNSEIDFYLIYEDDKLPISVKTKTGKGLSGVKLVWTVDWD
;
A
#
# COMPACT_ATOMS: atom_id res chain seq x y z
N MET A 1 -19.58 -18.46 -12.49
CA MET A 1 -19.19 -17.73 -11.27
C MET A 1 -17.87 -17.06 -11.57
N ARG A 2 -17.89 -15.84 -12.12
CA ARG A 2 -16.68 -15.14 -12.61
C ARG A 2 -16.66 -13.70 -12.08
N ASP A 3 -17.17 -13.48 -10.86
CA ASP A 3 -17.79 -12.18 -10.51
C ASP A 3 -17.35 -11.56 -9.18
N LYS A 4 -16.29 -12.05 -8.51
CA LYS A 4 -15.71 -11.36 -7.34
C LYS A 4 -14.21 -11.19 -7.51
N HIS A 5 -13.78 -9.94 -7.59
CA HIS A 5 -12.37 -9.60 -7.63
C HIS A 5 -11.75 -9.87 -6.25
N PRO A 6 -10.52 -10.40 -6.11
CA PRO A 6 -9.96 -10.76 -4.80
C PRO A 6 -9.90 -9.57 -3.82
N LEU A 7 -9.69 -8.36 -4.34
CA LEU A 7 -9.72 -7.12 -3.55
C LEU A 7 -11.09 -6.79 -2.93
N ASP A 8 -12.18 -7.42 -3.37
CA ASP A 8 -13.49 -7.25 -2.74
C ASP A 8 -13.46 -7.64 -1.26
N LYS A 9 -12.59 -8.58 -0.86
CA LYS A 9 -12.37 -8.95 0.54
C LYS A 9 -11.85 -7.78 1.39
N VAL A 10 -11.11 -6.86 0.78
CA VAL A 10 -10.56 -5.66 1.45
C VAL A 10 -11.54 -4.50 1.39
N PHE A 11 -12.20 -4.28 0.25
CA PHE A 11 -12.96 -3.05 0.01
C PHE A 11 -14.48 -3.20 0.16
N LYS A 12 -15.01 -4.42 0.32
CA LYS A 12 -16.44 -4.67 0.48
C LYS A 12 -16.81 -5.42 1.77
N ASP A 13 -15.85 -5.96 2.51
CA ASP A 13 -16.10 -6.57 3.83
C ASP A 13 -16.16 -5.48 4.92
N ASP A 14 -17.32 -5.36 5.58
CA ASP A 14 -17.57 -4.36 6.62
C ASP A 14 -16.60 -4.44 7.82
N ARG A 15 -16.11 -5.64 8.14
CA ARG A 15 -15.14 -5.86 9.22
C ARG A 15 -13.81 -5.24 8.86
N GLU A 16 -13.36 -5.45 7.63
CA GLU A 16 -12.10 -4.92 7.12
C GLU A 16 -12.17 -3.41 6.92
N ILE A 17 -13.28 -2.90 6.40
CA ILE A 17 -13.55 -1.46 6.32
C ILE A 17 -13.50 -0.82 7.71
N ARG A 18 -14.12 -1.44 8.72
CA ARG A 18 -14.09 -0.94 10.11
C ARG A 18 -12.67 -0.94 10.67
N ARG A 19 -11.95 -2.05 10.50
CA ARG A 19 -10.56 -2.19 10.96
C ARG A 19 -9.65 -1.13 10.35
N LEU A 20 -9.76 -0.89 9.04
CA LEU A 20 -9.01 0.16 8.34
C LEU A 20 -9.33 1.55 8.89
N LYS A 21 -10.63 1.88 9.05
CA LYS A 21 -11.05 3.17 9.62
C LYS A 21 -10.52 3.39 11.03
N GLU A 22 -10.46 2.36 11.87
CA GLU A 22 -10.02 2.45 13.26
C GLU A 22 -8.49 2.46 13.41
N LYS A 23 -7.76 1.68 12.60
CA LYS A 23 -6.31 1.43 12.81
C LYS A 23 -5.41 2.19 11.85
N LEU A 24 -5.80 2.36 10.58
CA LEU A 24 -4.91 2.93 9.56
C LEU A 24 -4.46 4.37 9.89
N PRO A 25 -5.33 5.28 10.38
CA PRO A 25 -4.90 6.63 10.75
C PRO A 25 -3.83 6.64 11.85
N TYR A 26 -3.97 5.75 12.84
CA TYR A 26 -3.02 5.64 13.95
C TYR A 26 -1.67 5.08 13.48
N LEU A 27 -1.67 4.00 12.68
CA LEU A 27 -0.45 3.40 12.14
C LEU A 27 0.29 4.38 11.21
N PHE A 28 -0.43 5.11 10.37
CA PHE A 28 0.17 6.13 9.51
C PHE A 28 0.74 7.28 10.31
N LYS A 29 0.13 7.62 11.46
CA LYS A 29 0.69 8.64 12.35
C LYS A 29 2.00 8.19 12.98
N ILE A 30 2.12 6.91 13.37
CA ILE A 30 3.38 6.35 13.84
C ILE A 30 4.44 6.44 12.73
N ALA A 31 4.11 5.99 11.51
CA ALA A 31 5.04 6.08 10.38
C ALA A 31 5.55 7.50 10.11
N GLU A 32 4.67 8.50 10.22
CA GLU A 32 5.07 9.91 10.10
C GLU A 32 6.06 10.31 11.21
N ILE A 33 5.80 9.94 12.46
CA ILE A 33 6.65 10.30 13.61
C ILE A 33 8.05 9.71 13.47
N GLU A 34 8.14 8.43 13.08
CA GLU A 34 9.42 7.71 12.91
C GLU A 34 10.37 8.37 11.91
N VAL A 35 9.82 8.97 10.84
CA VAL A 35 10.61 9.59 9.77
C VAL A 35 10.49 11.12 9.75
N SER A 36 10.08 11.71 10.87
CA SER A 36 10.02 13.17 11.00
C SER A 36 11.31 13.73 11.59
N LYS A 37 11.83 14.79 10.97
CA LYS A 37 12.95 15.59 11.49
C LYS A 37 12.53 17.06 11.55
N GLY A 38 12.73 17.70 12.71
CA GLY A 38 12.32 19.11 12.89
C GLY A 38 10.83 19.37 12.67
N GLY A 39 9.97 18.37 12.93
CA GLY A 39 8.52 18.45 12.68
C GLY A 39 8.12 18.38 11.20
N LYS A 40 9.04 17.99 10.31
CA LYS A 40 8.77 17.74 8.90
C LYS A 40 8.96 16.26 8.59
N THR A 41 7.97 15.67 7.94
CA THR A 41 7.99 14.25 7.52
C THR A 41 8.76 14.12 6.21
N GLY A 42 9.73 13.21 6.17
CA GLY A 42 10.48 12.90 4.95
C GLY A 42 9.70 12.07 3.93
N MET A 43 10.21 11.96 2.70
CA MET A 43 9.56 11.19 1.63
C MET A 43 9.60 9.68 1.87
N GLU A 44 10.56 9.20 2.67
CA GLU A 44 10.69 7.82 3.13
C GLU A 44 9.45 7.32 3.90
N VAL A 45 8.56 8.23 4.35
CA VAL A 45 7.26 7.87 4.92
C VAL A 45 6.42 7.02 3.95
N GLY A 46 6.62 7.21 2.64
CA GLY A 46 5.96 6.42 1.61
C GLY A 46 6.22 4.93 1.79
N THR A 47 7.49 4.56 1.97
CA THR A 47 7.93 3.17 2.17
C THR A 47 7.38 2.58 3.46
N LEU A 48 7.36 3.33 4.58
CA LEU A 48 6.76 2.81 5.82
C LEU A 48 5.25 2.58 5.68
N ARG A 49 4.55 3.50 5.01
CA ARG A 49 3.11 3.35 4.77
C ARG A 49 2.80 2.20 3.82
N GLU A 50 3.63 1.99 2.79
CA GLU A 50 3.56 0.82 1.91
C GLU A 50 3.67 -0.49 2.71
N ASN A 51 4.69 -0.60 3.57
CA ASN A 51 4.86 -1.76 4.45
C ASN A 51 3.65 -2.00 5.37
N ILE A 52 3.02 -0.94 5.89
CA ILE A 52 1.78 -1.06 6.68
C ILE A 52 0.64 -1.64 5.84
N ILE A 53 0.51 -1.23 4.58
CA ILE A 53 -0.52 -1.76 3.67
C ILE A 53 -0.22 -3.22 3.31
N ILE A 54 1.03 -3.56 2.98
CA ILE A 54 1.44 -4.95 2.71
C ILE A 54 1.14 -5.86 3.90
N ALA A 55 1.54 -5.44 5.11
CA ALA A 55 1.25 -6.18 6.34
C ALA A 55 -0.26 -6.36 6.57
N TYR A 56 -1.07 -5.33 6.27
CA TYR A 56 -2.52 -5.46 6.32
C TYR A 56 -3.03 -6.53 5.33
N PHE A 57 -2.55 -6.53 4.09
CA PHE A 57 -2.89 -7.56 3.10
C PHE A 57 -2.50 -8.97 3.58
N MET A 58 -1.33 -9.14 4.18
CA MET A 58 -0.93 -10.40 4.81
C MET A 58 -1.91 -10.82 5.91
N THR A 59 -2.41 -9.88 6.73
CA THR A 59 -3.42 -10.23 7.75
C THR A 59 -4.80 -10.59 7.19
N VAL A 60 -5.14 -10.12 5.98
CA VAL A 60 -6.44 -10.40 5.34
C VAL A 60 -6.40 -11.68 4.52
N PHE A 61 -5.32 -11.91 3.77
CA PHE A 61 -5.20 -13.03 2.84
C PHE A 61 -4.37 -14.19 3.37
N GLY A 62 -3.40 -13.94 4.25
CA GLY A 62 -2.35 -14.88 4.63
C GLY A 62 -1.02 -14.42 4.05
N GLU A 63 0.08 -14.64 4.77
CA GLU A 63 1.43 -14.24 4.35
C GLU A 63 1.86 -15.00 3.09
N GLU A 64 1.50 -16.28 3.00
CA GLU A 64 1.79 -17.17 1.89
C GLU A 64 1.13 -16.73 0.56
N TYR A 65 0.16 -15.83 0.62
CA TYR A 65 -0.53 -15.28 -0.55
C TYR A 65 0.01 -13.91 -0.98
N ILE A 66 1.00 -13.37 -0.28
CA ILE A 66 1.59 -12.05 -0.56
C ILE A 66 3.06 -12.22 -0.93
N ASP A 67 3.37 -12.08 -2.21
CA ASP A 67 4.74 -12.15 -2.72
C ASP A 67 5.37 -10.76 -2.75
N THR A 68 6.21 -10.48 -1.76
CA THR A 68 6.96 -9.23 -1.61
C THR A 68 8.39 -9.34 -2.14
N ASN A 69 8.75 -10.41 -2.85
CA ASN A 69 10.09 -10.58 -3.42
C ASN A 69 10.23 -9.74 -4.69
N ILE A 70 10.02 -8.43 -4.54
CA ILE A 70 10.06 -7.43 -5.59
C ILE A 70 11.21 -6.46 -5.28
N PRO A 71 12.08 -6.15 -6.26
CA PRO A 71 13.10 -5.13 -6.06
C PRO A 71 12.48 -3.78 -5.65
N ILE A 72 13.05 -3.13 -4.63
CA ILE A 72 12.56 -1.82 -4.13
C ILE A 72 12.58 -0.70 -5.19
N ASN A 73 13.32 -0.88 -6.29
CA ASN A 73 13.38 0.05 -7.41
C ASN A 73 12.39 -0.28 -8.55
N ASN A 74 11.50 -1.26 -8.36
CA ASN A 74 10.42 -1.50 -9.30
C ASN A 74 9.44 -0.33 -9.26
N SER A 75 9.15 0.28 -10.42
CA SER A 75 8.31 1.48 -10.49
C SER A 75 6.81 1.18 -10.45
N GLU A 76 6.40 -0.06 -10.75
CA GLU A 76 5.00 -0.39 -11.06
C GLU A 76 4.37 -1.35 -10.06
N ILE A 77 5.17 -2.20 -9.40
CA ILE A 77 4.68 -3.29 -8.57
C ILE A 77 5.40 -3.24 -7.23
N ASP A 78 4.61 -3.22 -6.16
CA ASP A 78 5.13 -3.24 -4.78
C ASP A 78 4.98 -4.65 -4.16
N PHE A 79 3.95 -5.42 -4.55
CA PHE A 79 3.81 -6.85 -4.25
C PHE A 79 2.85 -7.55 -5.23
N TYR A 80 2.85 -8.89 -5.27
CA TYR A 80 1.78 -9.67 -5.90
C TYR A 80 0.84 -10.27 -4.86
N LEU A 81 -0.46 -10.21 -5.14
CA LEU A 81 -1.46 -11.05 -4.46
C LEU A 81 -1.64 -12.34 -5.27
N ILE A 82 -1.27 -13.46 -4.67
CA ILE A 82 -1.50 -14.79 -5.22
C ILE A 82 -2.96 -15.16 -4.96
N TYR A 83 -3.71 -15.44 -6.02
CA TYR A 83 -5.12 -15.79 -5.92
C TYR A 83 -5.49 -16.82 -6.98
N GLU A 84 -6.05 -17.94 -6.55
CA GLU A 84 -6.31 -19.11 -7.41
C GLU A 84 -5.01 -19.51 -8.15
N ASP A 85 -5.00 -19.49 -9.48
CA ASP A 85 -3.85 -19.86 -10.32
C ASP A 85 -3.11 -18.65 -10.92
N ASP A 86 -3.38 -17.43 -10.42
CA ASP A 86 -2.84 -16.18 -10.96
C ASP A 86 -2.15 -15.29 -9.90
N LYS A 87 -1.32 -14.35 -10.36
CA LYS A 87 -0.67 -13.31 -9.56
C LYS A 87 -1.19 -11.94 -9.98
N LEU A 88 -1.92 -11.29 -9.09
CA LEU A 88 -2.38 -9.93 -9.31
C LEU A 88 -1.31 -8.91 -8.85
N PRO A 89 -0.72 -8.10 -9.75
CA PRO A 89 0.22 -7.06 -9.35
C PRO A 89 -0.49 -5.93 -8.60
N ILE A 90 0.07 -5.50 -7.48
CA ILE A 90 -0.45 -4.40 -6.67
C ILE A 90 0.59 -3.28 -6.59
N SER A 91 0.15 -2.05 -6.87
CA SER A 91 0.89 -0.83 -6.55
C SER A 91 0.21 -0.06 -5.42
N VAL A 92 1.00 0.39 -4.46
CA VAL A 92 0.63 1.22 -3.33
C VAL A 92 1.24 2.60 -3.53
N LYS A 93 0.39 3.62 -3.50
CA LYS A 93 0.82 5.03 -3.49
C LYS A 93 0.11 5.76 -2.38
N THR A 94 0.86 6.50 -1.56
CA THR A 94 0.29 7.32 -0.50
C THR A 94 0.55 8.79 -0.75
N LYS A 95 -0.44 9.63 -0.42
CA LYS A 95 -0.37 11.07 -0.61
C LYS A 95 -1.03 11.77 0.58
N THR A 96 -0.40 12.85 1.02
CA THR A 96 -0.98 13.79 1.99
C THR A 96 -1.62 14.98 1.25
N GLY A 97 -2.66 15.58 1.82
CA GLY A 97 -3.32 16.79 1.29
C GLY A 97 -4.59 16.51 0.47
N LYS A 98 -5.35 17.56 0.17
CA LYS A 98 -6.61 17.46 -0.58
C LYS A 98 -6.34 17.07 -2.05
N GLY A 99 -7.20 16.22 -2.62
CA GLY A 99 -7.11 15.77 -4.03
C GLY A 99 -6.02 14.73 -4.33
N LEU A 100 -5.90 14.34 -5.60
CA LEU A 100 -4.93 13.34 -6.10
C LEU A 100 -3.84 13.95 -7.02
N SER A 101 -3.79 15.27 -7.18
CA SER A 101 -2.78 15.92 -8.02
C SER A 101 -1.36 15.66 -7.51
N GLY A 102 -0.42 15.37 -8.41
CA GLY A 102 1.00 15.22 -8.08
C GLY A 102 1.41 13.83 -7.58
N VAL A 103 0.55 12.81 -7.69
CA VAL A 103 0.97 11.40 -7.52
C VAL A 103 1.95 11.04 -8.63
N LYS A 104 3.09 10.44 -8.27
CA LYS A 104 4.13 10.02 -9.20
C LYS A 104 3.80 8.66 -9.81
N LEU A 105 3.89 8.57 -11.13
CA LEU A 105 3.88 7.29 -11.86
C LEU A 105 5.28 6.67 -11.90
N VAL A 106 6.30 7.52 -12.04
CA VAL A 106 7.72 7.17 -11.99
C VAL A 106 8.48 8.27 -11.24
N TRP A 107 9.63 7.94 -10.68
CA TRP A 107 10.51 8.88 -9.99
C TRP A 107 11.55 9.55 -10.91
N THR A 108 11.34 9.47 -12.23
CA THR A 108 12.20 10.14 -13.21
C THR A 108 11.95 11.64 -13.23
N VAL A 109 13.04 12.40 -13.17
CA VAL A 109 13.06 13.86 -13.39
C VAL A 109 13.68 14.19 -14.75
N ASP A 110 14.47 13.27 -15.29
CA ASP A 110 15.05 13.38 -16.62
C ASP A 110 13.95 13.55 -17.68
N TRP A 111 14.20 14.45 -18.63
CA TRP A 111 13.32 14.79 -19.73
C TRP A 111 13.87 14.34 -21.08
N ASP A 112 15.12 13.86 -21.10
CA ASP A 112 15.77 13.23 -22.26
C ASP A 112 15.38 11.73 -22.38
#